data_AF-A0AAD1IYE9-F1
#
_entry.id   AF-A0AAD1IYE9-F1
#
_cell.length_a   1.000
_cell.length_b   1.000
_cell.length_c   1.000
_cell.angle_alpha   90.00
_cell.angle_beta   90.00
_cell.angle_gamma   90.00
#
_symmetry.space_group_name_H-M   'P 1'
#
loop_
_entity.id
_entity.type
_entity.pdbx_description
1 polymer ?
#
loop_
_entity_poly.entity_id
_entity_poly.type
_entity_poly.pdbx_seq_one_letter_code
_entity_poly.pdbx_strand_id
1 'polypeptide(L)'
;MHPLAARVVKELAGDAARFAARQLTDKLALGSDLILTMTKAHRDSVLELAPRQLHNTFTLDEASRLASRSDATDLASLSSLRARLARDEVEDIFDPIGSSDGIFRSVGLQIHRLLPPIIELTC
;
A
#
# COMPACT_ATOMS: atom_id res chain seq x y z
N MET A 1 7.19 14.12 8.15
CA MET A 1 6.84 12.76 8.63
C MET A 1 6.61 12.83 10.13
N HIS A 2 5.72 12.00 10.69
CA HIS A 2 5.57 11.89 12.14
C HIS A 2 6.86 11.35 12.79
N PRO A 3 7.34 11.89 13.93
CA PRO A 3 8.62 11.47 14.54
C PRO A 3 8.69 9.98 14.89
N LEU A 4 7.61 9.39 15.40
CA LEU A 4 7.57 7.95 15.72
C LEU A 4 7.64 7.08 14.47
N ALA A 5 6.97 7.48 13.38
CA ALA A 5 7.06 6.77 12.11
C ALA A 5 8.49 6.82 11.55
N ALA A 6 9.14 8.00 11.61
CA ALA A 6 10.52 8.16 11.16
C ALA A 6 11.51 7.29 11.96
N ARG A 7 11.27 7.10 13.26
CA ARG A 7 12.05 6.20 14.10
C ARG A 7 11.90 4.75 13.64
N VAL A 8 10.66 4.26 13.51
CA VAL A 8 10.36 2.88 13.08
C VAL A 8 10.95 2.59 11.71
N VAL A 9 10.86 3.51 10.75
CA VAL A 9 11.47 3.36 9.42
C VAL A 9 12.99 3.15 9.53
N LYS A 10 13.68 3.94 10.37
CA LYS A 10 15.13 3.78 10.59
C LYS A 10 15.50 2.46 11.26
N GLU A 11 14.70 2.01 12.23
CA GLU A 11 14.89 0.71 12.88
C GLU A 11 14.77 -0.46 11.90
N LEU A 12 13.94 -0.31 10.86
CA LEU A 12 13.77 -1.26 9.76
C LEU A 12 14.76 -1.01 8.60
N ALA A 13 15.86 -0.29 8.86
CA ALA A 13 16.92 0.06 7.90
C ALA A 13 16.47 0.91 6.69
N GLY A 14 15.32 1.60 6.78
CA GLY A 14 14.86 2.56 5.78
C GLY A 14 15.36 3.99 6.01
N ASP A 15 15.21 4.85 4.99
CA ASP A 15 15.51 6.28 5.07
C ASP A 15 14.24 7.14 5.02
N ALA A 16 14.03 7.94 6.07
CA ALA A 16 12.91 8.86 6.20
C ALA A 16 13.27 10.32 5.83
N ALA A 17 14.55 10.64 5.59
CA ALA A 17 15.03 12.01 5.45
C ALA A 17 14.42 12.76 4.26
N ARG A 18 14.08 12.03 3.18
CA ARG A 18 13.51 12.61 1.96
C ARG A 18 11.98 12.63 1.91
N PHE A 19 11.31 12.28 3.02
CA PHE A 19 9.86 12.30 3.05
C PHE A 19 9.32 13.73 2.99
N ALA A 20 8.45 14.00 2.01
CA ALA A 20 7.62 15.19 1.94
C ALA A 20 6.17 14.78 1.69
N ALA A 21 5.25 15.26 2.53
CA ALA A 21 3.83 15.03 2.32
C ALA A 21 3.38 15.76 1.04
N ARG A 22 2.57 15.08 0.21
CA ARG A 22 2.05 15.60 -1.05
C ARG A 22 0.57 15.26 -1.14
N GLN A 23 -0.24 16.25 -1.53
CA GLN A 23 -1.66 16.02 -1.77
C GLN A 23 -1.84 15.14 -3.02
N LEU A 24 -2.70 14.12 -2.93
CA LEU A 24 -3.10 13.33 -4.09
C LEU A 24 -3.88 14.22 -5.06
N THR A 25 -3.52 14.15 -6.35
CA THR A 25 -4.22 14.82 -7.44
C THR A 25 -4.52 13.81 -8.53
N ASP A 26 -5.50 14.12 -9.38
CA ASP A 26 -5.83 13.35 -10.57
C ASP A 26 -4.60 13.10 -11.46
N LYS A 27 -3.77 14.12 -11.68
CA LYS A 27 -2.55 14.04 -12.48
C LYS A 27 -1.53 13.05 -11.89
N LEU A 28 -1.38 13.02 -10.56
CA LEU A 28 -0.48 12.07 -9.90
C LEU A 28 -1.04 10.65 -9.97
N ALA A 29 -2.34 10.48 -9.72
CA ALA A 29 -3.00 9.18 -9.83
C ALA A 29 -2.89 8.64 -11.26
N LEU A 30 -3.22 9.44 -12.28
CA LEU A 30 -3.19 9.04 -13.70
C LEU A 30 -1.78 8.71 -14.22
N GLY A 31 -0.74 9.29 -13.62
CA GLY A 31 0.65 9.01 -13.97
C GLY A 31 1.27 7.82 -13.24
N SER A 32 0.49 7.08 -12.44
CA SER A 32 0.98 5.96 -11.63
C SER A 32 0.56 4.62 -12.24
N ASP A 33 1.54 3.71 -12.40
CA ASP A 33 1.31 2.34 -12.86
C ASP A 33 0.75 1.42 -11.75
N LEU A 34 0.96 1.81 -10.48
CA LEU A 34 0.45 1.14 -9.30
C LEU A 34 0.16 2.17 -8.20
N ILE A 35 -1.01 2.07 -7.58
CA ILE A 35 -1.42 2.87 -6.42
C ILE A 35 -1.72 1.92 -5.26
N LEU A 36 -0.97 2.06 -4.17
CA LEU A 36 -1.15 1.29 -2.94
C LEU A 36 -1.77 2.17 -1.86
N THR A 37 -2.95 1.80 -1.38
CA THR A 37 -3.65 2.50 -0.31
C THR A 37 -3.57 1.74 1.01
N MET A 38 -3.66 2.44 2.13
CA MET A 38 -3.63 1.80 3.45
C MET A 38 -4.97 1.15 3.82
N THR A 39 -6.09 1.66 3.30
CA THR A 39 -7.44 1.18 3.63
C THR A 39 -8.34 1.12 2.39
N LYS A 40 -9.46 0.39 2.51
CA LYS A 40 -10.54 0.36 1.50
C LYS A 40 -11.13 1.76 1.28
N ALA A 41 -11.34 2.55 2.34
CA ALA A 41 -11.83 3.93 2.23
C ALA A 41 -10.88 4.84 1.43
N HIS A 42 -9.55 4.68 1.63
CA HIS A 42 -8.57 5.39 0.82
C HIS A 42 -8.61 4.97 -0.65
N ARG A 43 -8.78 3.67 -0.93
CA ARG A 43 -8.95 3.17 -2.31
C ARG A 43 -10.17 3.80 -2.95
N ASP A 44 -11.30 3.83 -2.25
CA ASP A 44 -12.54 4.41 -2.77
C ASP A 44 -12.35 5.92 -3.06
N SER A 45 -11.65 6.65 -2.17
CA SER A 45 -11.29 8.06 -2.39
C SER A 45 -10.39 8.27 -3.62
N VAL A 46 -9.44 7.38 -3.88
CA VAL A 46 -8.61 7.41 -5.10
C VAL A 46 -9.49 7.22 -6.33
N LEU A 47 -10.44 6.28 -6.28
CA LEU A 47 -11.29 5.93 -7.43
C LEU A 47 -12.39 6.96 -7.70
N GLU A 48 -12.86 7.68 -6.69
CA GLU A 48 -13.71 8.86 -6.87
C GLU A 48 -12.96 9.96 -7.64
N LEU A 49 -11.68 10.17 -7.31
CA LEU A 49 -10.83 11.18 -7.96
C LEU A 49 -10.36 10.74 -9.37
N ALA A 50 -10.00 9.47 -9.54
CA ALA A 50 -9.43 8.92 -10.76
C ALA A 50 -10.03 7.52 -11.10
N PRO A 51 -11.28 7.45 -11.59
CA PRO A 51 -11.97 6.18 -11.84
C PRO A 51 -11.23 5.24 -12.80
N ARG A 52 -10.43 5.81 -13.72
CA ARG A 52 -9.62 5.06 -14.70
C ARG A 52 -8.52 4.20 -14.05
N GLN A 53 -8.17 4.47 -12.79
CA GLN A 53 -7.14 3.72 -12.06
C GLN A 53 -7.68 2.49 -11.33
N LEU A 54 -8.91 2.04 -11.60
CA LEU A 54 -9.50 0.84 -11.00
C LEU A 54 -8.60 -0.39 -11.07
N HIS A 55 -7.95 -0.60 -12.21
CA HIS A 55 -7.10 -1.78 -12.44
C HIS A 55 -5.75 -1.70 -11.73
N ASN A 56 -5.30 -0.50 -11.34
CA ASN A 56 -3.97 -0.28 -10.76
C ASN A 56 -4.02 0.17 -9.30
N THR A 57 -5.21 0.36 -8.71
CA THR A 57 -5.37 0.80 -7.32
C THR A 57 -5.77 -0.35 -6.43
N PHE A 58 -4.93 -0.68 -5.45
CA PHE A 58 -5.13 -1.78 -4.50
C PHE A 58 -4.88 -1.28 -3.08
N THR A 59 -5.47 -1.95 -2.08
CA THR A 59 -4.94 -1.81 -0.72
C THR A 59 -3.60 -2.53 -0.61
N LEU A 60 -2.74 -2.15 0.34
CA LEU A 60 -1.42 -2.77 0.47
C LEU A 60 -1.51 -4.29 0.74
N ASP A 61 -2.42 -4.69 1.63
CA ASP A 61 -2.64 -6.11 1.96
C ASP A 61 -3.19 -6.89 0.77
N GLU A 62 -4.16 -6.32 0.04
CA GLU A 62 -4.69 -6.90 -1.20
C GLU A 62 -3.59 -7.13 -2.24
N ALA A 63 -2.77 -6.10 -2.51
CA ALA A 63 -1.68 -6.20 -3.47
C ALA A 63 -0.66 -7.25 -3.06
N SER A 64 -0.28 -7.29 -1.78
CA SER A 64 0.68 -8.27 -1.26
C SER A 64 0.19 -9.71 -1.43
N ARG A 65 -1.10 -9.96 -1.13
CA ARG A 65 -1.70 -11.29 -1.29
C ARG A 65 -1.79 -11.71 -2.74
N LEU A 66 -2.20 -10.81 -3.62
CA LEU A 66 -2.26 -11.09 -5.06
C LEU A 66 -0.87 -11.36 -5.61
N ALA A 67 0.12 -10.56 -5.20
CA ALA A 67 1.51 -10.72 -5.63
C ALA A 67 2.18 -12.00 -5.11
N SER A 68 1.74 -12.52 -3.96
CA SER A 68 2.26 -13.78 -3.39
C SER A 68 1.74 -15.02 -4.13
N ARG A 69 0.87 -14.88 -5.13
CA ARG A 69 0.34 -16.01 -5.87
C ARG A 69 1.28 -16.42 -6.99
N SER A 70 1.38 -17.73 -7.25
CA SER A 70 2.23 -18.27 -8.31
C SER A 70 1.81 -17.85 -9.73
N ASP A 71 0.59 -17.37 -9.91
CA ASP A 71 0.06 -16.86 -11.18
C ASP A 71 0.26 -15.34 -11.35
N ALA A 72 0.83 -14.64 -10.36
CA ALA A 72 1.19 -13.23 -10.48
C ALA A 72 2.60 -13.11 -11.07
N THR A 73 2.69 -12.66 -12.32
CA THR A 73 3.97 -12.56 -13.05
C THR A 73 4.43 -11.12 -13.25
N ASP A 74 3.51 -10.16 -13.15
CA ASP A 74 3.75 -8.73 -13.30
C ASP A 74 2.64 -7.92 -12.60
N LEU A 75 2.77 -6.59 -12.57
CA LEU A 75 1.75 -5.72 -11.96
C LEU A 75 0.38 -5.80 -12.66
N ALA A 76 0.35 -6.01 -13.98
CA ALA A 76 -0.90 -6.08 -14.74
C ALA A 76 -1.71 -7.33 -14.36
N SER A 77 -1.04 -8.42 -14.00
CA SER A 77 -1.66 -9.66 -13.56
C SER A 77 -2.52 -9.47 -12.31
N LEU A 78 -2.15 -8.56 -11.40
CA LEU A 78 -2.86 -8.31 -10.13
C LEU A 78 -4.35 -7.98 -10.36
N SER A 79 -4.66 -7.14 -11.36
CA SER A 79 -6.05 -6.80 -11.65
C SER A 79 -6.87 -8.00 -12.11
N SER A 80 -6.26 -8.91 -12.86
CA SER A 80 -6.95 -10.10 -13.38
C SER A 80 -7.18 -11.14 -12.27
N LEU A 81 -6.27 -11.20 -11.31
CA LEU A 81 -6.32 -12.12 -10.17
C LEU A 81 -7.27 -11.63 -9.06
N ARG A 82 -7.62 -10.34 -9.04
CA ARG A 82 -8.51 -9.75 -8.05
C ARG A 82 -9.84 -10.50 -7.86
N ALA A 83 -10.43 -11.03 -8.93
CA ALA A 83 -11.70 -11.78 -8.83
C ALA A 83 -11.57 -13.10 -8.05
N ARG A 84 -10.34 -13.59 -7.86
CA ARG A 84 -10.01 -14.83 -7.14
C ARG A 84 -9.74 -14.60 -5.66
N LEU A 85 -9.67 -13.36 -5.20
CA LEU A 85 -9.43 -13.01 -3.81
C LEU A 85 -10.76 -12.84 -3.07
N ALA A 86 -10.94 -13.52 -1.94
CA ALA A 86 -12.13 -13.32 -1.13
C ALA A 86 -12.04 -11.97 -0.41
N ARG A 87 -13.13 -11.18 -0.42
CA ARG A 87 -13.14 -9.83 0.17
C ARG A 87 -12.83 -9.78 1.66
N ASP A 88 -13.11 -10.87 2.37
CA ASP A 88 -12.93 -10.99 3.82
C ASP A 88 -11.47 -11.32 4.20
N GLU A 89 -10.63 -11.64 3.21
CA GLU A 89 -9.21 -11.93 3.43
C GLU A 89 -8.34 -10.67 3.47
N VAL A 90 -8.88 -9.52 3.04
CA VAL A 90 -8.12 -8.26 2.93
C VAL A 90 -8.33 -7.39 4.17
N GLU A 91 -7.22 -7.13 4.86
CA GLU A 91 -7.18 -6.28 6.05
C GLU A 91 -6.68 -4.87 5.74
N ASP A 92 -7.30 -3.89 6.40
CA ASP A 92 -6.86 -2.49 6.34
C ASP A 92 -5.68 -2.27 7.30
N ILE A 93 -4.78 -1.37 6.92
CA ILE A 93 -3.68 -0.93 7.77
C ILE A 93 -4.17 0.22 8.63
N PHE A 94 -4.10 0.01 9.93
CA PHE A 94 -4.54 0.99 10.94
C PHE A 94 -3.67 2.26 10.91
N ASP A 95 -4.29 3.42 11.08
CA ASP A 95 -3.59 4.70 11.20
C ASP A 95 -3.08 4.90 12.64
N PRO A 96 -1.76 4.90 12.89
CA PRO A 96 -1.21 5.01 14.23
C PRO A 96 -1.23 6.43 14.81
N ILE A 97 -1.70 7.45 14.08
CA ILE A 97 -1.72 8.83 14.57
C ILE A 97 -2.54 8.94 15.88
N GLY A 98 -1.95 9.59 16.88
CA GLY A 98 -2.54 9.70 18.23
C GLY A 98 -2.37 8.45 19.11
N SER A 99 -1.74 7.39 18.60
CA SER A 99 -1.50 6.14 19.33
C SER A 99 -0.09 6.08 19.96
N SER A 100 0.20 5.00 20.68
CA SER A 100 1.49 4.76 21.34
C SER A 100 2.60 4.32 20.37
N ASP A 101 3.86 4.44 20.80
CA ASP A 101 5.05 3.98 20.05
C ASP A 101 4.96 2.50 19.65
N GLY A 102 4.41 1.64 20.53
CA GLY A 102 4.18 0.23 20.22
C GLY A 102 3.23 0.01 19.04
N ILE A 103 2.21 0.87 18.88
CA ILE A 103 1.29 0.81 17.74
C ILE A 103 1.98 1.28 16.45
N PHE A 104 2.78 2.35 16.50
CA PHE A 104 3.61 2.75 15.35
C PHE A 104 4.54 1.63 14.90
N ARG A 105 5.17 0.93 15.85
CA ARG A 105 6.06 -0.20 15.55
C ARG A 105 5.30 -1.37 14.93
N SER A 106 4.13 -1.71 15.48
CA SER A 106 3.28 -2.79 14.94
C SER A 106 2.87 -2.50 13.49
N VAL A 107 2.37 -1.29 13.21
CA VAL A 107 1.98 -0.86 11.86
C VAL A 107 3.18 -0.85 10.91
N GLY A 108 4.33 -0.34 11.34
CA GLY A 108 5.55 -0.35 10.52
C GLY A 108 6.02 -1.76 10.16
N LEU A 109 5.96 -2.70 11.10
CA LEU A 109 6.26 -4.12 10.86
C LEU A 109 5.24 -4.78 9.93
N GLN A 110 3.96 -4.44 10.05
CA GLN A 110 2.92 -4.91 9.14
C GLN A 110 3.21 -4.46 7.71
N ILE A 111 3.47 -3.16 7.50
CA ILE A 111 3.84 -2.61 6.18
C ILE A 111 5.10 -3.32 5.64
N HIS A 112 6.14 -3.43 6.46
CA HIS A 112 7.39 -4.06 6.05
C HIS A 112 7.22 -5.52 5.61
N ARG A 113 6.33 -6.28 6.25
CA ARG A 113 6.02 -7.66 5.86
C ARG A 113 5.23 -7.75 4.54
N LEU A 114 4.41 -6.76 4.23
CA LEU A 114 3.54 -6.78 3.04
C LEU A 114 4.26 -6.32 1.77
N LEU A 115 5.34 -5.55 1.89
CA LEU A 115 6.06 -4.99 0.75
C LEU A 115 6.83 -6.00 -0.14
N PRO A 116 7.54 -7.02 0.39
CA PRO A 116 8.44 -7.85 -0.42
C PRO A 116 7.78 -8.51 -1.63
N PRO A 117 6.61 -9.18 -1.53
CA PRO A 117 5.96 -9.79 -2.69
C PRO A 117 5.65 -8.80 -3.81
N ILE A 118 5.34 -7.54 -3.45
CA ILE A 118 5.02 -6.49 -4.42
C ILE A 118 6.29 -6.00 -5.11
N ILE A 119 7.38 -5.83 -4.36
CA ILE A 119 8.68 -5.38 -4.90
C ILE A 119 9.26 -6.42 -5.86
N GLU A 120 9.07 -7.71 -5.57
CA GLU A 120 9.54 -8.79 -6.43
C GLU A 120 8.87 -8.79 -7.81
N LEU A 121 7.65 -8.24 -7.94
CA LEU A 121 6.95 -8.09 -9.23
C LEU A 121 7.35 -6.85 -10.04
N THR A 122 8.13 -5.94 -9.47
CA THR A 122 8.57 -4.71 -10.15
C THR A 122 10.00 -4.79 -10.69
N CYS A 123 10.70 -5.90 -10.40
CA CYS A 123 12.04 -6.20 -10.86
C CYS A 123 12.02 -6.99 -12.18
#